data_AF-K1PFV4-F1
#
_entry.id   AF-K1PFV4-F1
#
_cell.length_a   1.000
_cell.length_b   1.000
_cell.length_c   1.000
_cell.angle_alpha   90.00
_cell.angle_beta   90.00
_cell.angle_gamma   90.00
#
_symmetry.space_group_name_H-M   'P 1'
#
loop_
_entity.id
_entity.type
_entity.pdbx_description
1 polymer ?
#
loop_
_entity_poly.entity_id
_entity_poly.type
_entity_poly.pdbx_seq_one_letter_code
_entity_poly.pdbx_strand_id
1 'polypeptide(L)'
;MAPDSLIKHPLQNRWALWFFKNDRNKEWTANLKLITAFDTVEDFWALYNHVQKASKLPSGCDYSLFKDKCHLNKQPLTRVPRLTPGAI
;
A
#
# COMPACT_ATOMS: atom_id res chain seq x y z
N MET A 1 -5.04 32.37 -4.20
CA MET A 1 -5.42 30.95 -4.39
C MET A 1 -4.86 30.19 -3.21
N ALA A 2 -5.72 29.75 -2.28
CA ALA A 2 -5.30 28.81 -1.26
C ALA A 2 -4.89 27.52 -1.98
N PRO A 3 -3.75 26.90 -1.66
CA PRO A 3 -3.40 25.62 -2.25
C PRO A 3 -4.54 24.67 -1.90
N ASP A 4 -5.17 24.09 -2.94
CA ASP A 4 -6.21 23.10 -2.78
C ASP A 4 -5.79 22.14 -1.67
N SER A 5 -6.60 22.12 -0.62
CA SER A 5 -6.42 21.36 0.59
C SER A 5 -5.72 20.04 0.26
N LEU A 6 -4.49 19.85 0.77
CA LEU A 6 -3.70 18.61 0.68
C LEU A 6 -4.43 17.48 1.44
N ILE A 7 -5.65 17.17 1.03
CA ILE A 7 -6.46 16.08 1.52
C ILE A 7 -5.80 14.85 0.94
N LYS A 8 -4.88 14.28 1.71
CA LYS A 8 -4.32 12.98 1.36
C LYS A 8 -5.44 11.95 1.39
N HIS A 9 -5.65 11.23 0.30
CA HIS A 9 -6.64 10.17 0.20
C HIS A 9 -6.06 8.88 0.81
N PRO A 10 -6.53 8.44 2.01
CA PRO A 10 -6.03 7.22 2.62
C PRO A 10 -6.47 6.00 1.81
N LEU A 11 -5.53 5.10 1.56
CA LEU A 11 -5.79 3.79 1.00
C LEU A 11 -6.42 2.89 2.07
N GLN A 12 -7.29 1.98 1.63
CA GLN A 12 -7.92 1.00 2.52
C GLN A 12 -6.92 0.09 3.23
N ASN A 13 -5.78 -0.19 2.59
CA ASN A 13 -4.71 -1.00 3.14
C ASN A 13 -3.39 -0.26 3.00
N ARG A 14 -2.49 -0.48 3.95
CA ARG A 14 -1.09 -0.10 3.81
C ARG A 14 -0.40 -1.05 2.84
N TRP A 15 0.41 -0.50 1.94
CA TRP A 15 1.14 -1.25 0.94
C TRP A 15 2.63 -1.04 1.14
N ALA A 16 3.42 -2.09 0.91
CA ALA A 16 4.87 -2.06 0.95
C ALA A 16 5.42 -2.39 -0.43
N LEU A 17 6.20 -1.48 -1.01
CA LEU A 17 6.90 -1.71 -2.26
C LEU A 17 8.28 -2.28 -1.99
N TRP A 18 8.54 -3.43 -2.60
CA TRP A 18 9.79 -4.16 -2.52
C TRP A 18 10.47 -4.18 -3.89
N PHE A 19 11.78 -4.00 -3.88
CA PHE A 19 12.65 -4.13 -5.03
C PHE A 19 13.46 -5.40 -4.90
N PHE A 20 13.33 -6.28 -5.87
CA PHE A 20 14.18 -7.45 -6.02
C PHE A 20 15.28 -7.13 -7.03
N LYS A 21 16.54 -7.36 -6.64
CA LYS A 21 17.68 -7.30 -7.54
C LYS A 21 18.36 -8.66 -7.55
N ASN A 22 18.35 -9.36 -8.68
CA ASN A 22 19.02 -10.64 -8.80
C ASN A 22 20.55 -10.46 -8.76
N ASP A 23 21.13 -10.69 -7.58
CA ASP A 23 22.57 -10.79 -7.38
C ASP A 23 22.90 -12.25 -7.02
N ARG A 24 23.54 -12.96 -7.96
CA ARG A 24 23.84 -14.39 -7.82
C ARG A 24 24.83 -14.69 -6.68
N ASN A 25 25.50 -13.65 -6.16
CA ASN A 25 26.46 -13.78 -5.07
C ASN A 25 25.83 -13.58 -3.69
N LYS A 26 24.52 -13.29 -3.61
CA LYS A 26 23.80 -13.02 -2.35
C LYS A 26 22.63 -13.97 -2.18
N GLU A 27 22.27 -14.20 -0.92
CA GLU A 27 21.03 -14.91 -0.59
C GLU A 27 19.81 -14.15 -1.12
N TRP A 28 18.78 -14.91 -1.48
CA TRP A 28 17.54 -14.38 -2.05
C TRP A 28 16.87 -13.33 -1.15
N THR A 29 16.91 -13.53 0.17
CA THR A 29 16.38 -12.59 1.16
C THR A 29 17.14 -11.26 1.16
N ALA A 30 18.45 -11.27 0.93
CA ALA A 30 19.27 -10.07 0.82
C ALA A 30 19.09 -9.33 -0.52
N ASN A 31 18.61 -10.03 -1.54
CA ASN A 31 18.25 -9.48 -2.84
C ASN A 31 16.90 -8.75 -2.83
N LEU A 32 16.05 -9.04 -1.85
CA LEU A 32 14.78 -8.37 -1.63
C LEU A 32 14.98 -7.14 -0.73
N LYS A 33 14.74 -5.95 -1.25
CA LYS A 33 14.89 -4.68 -0.52
C LYS A 33 13.55 -3.98 -0.38
N LEU A 34 13.16 -3.67 0.85
CA LEU A 34 12.01 -2.79 1.09
C LEU A 34 12.39 -1.38 0.62
N ILE A 35 11.61 -0.83 -0.31
CA ILE A 35 11.80 0.55 -0.79
C ILE A 35 11.10 1.50 0.18
N THR A 36 9.80 1.32 0.33
CA THR A 36 8.97 2.14 1.22
C THR A 36 7.62 1.47 1.43
N ALA A 37 6.93 1.86 2.49
CA ALA A 37 5.53 1.52 2.71
C ALA A 37 4.69 2.80 2.74
N PHE A 38 3.54 2.77 2.07
CA PHE A 38 2.62 3.88 1.94
C PHE A 38 1.19 3.43 2.19
N ASP A 39 0.39 4.34 2.73
CA ASP A 39 -1.02 4.17 3.05
C ASP A 39 -1.88 5.29 2.48
N THR A 40 -1.33 6.14 1.61
CA THR A 40 -2.06 7.21 0.90
C THR A 40 -1.84 7.12 -0.61
N VAL A 41 -2.81 7.64 -1.37
CA VAL A 41 -2.74 7.68 -2.85
C VAL A 41 -1.65 8.65 -3.32
N GLU A 42 -1.45 9.75 -2.61
CA GLU A 42 -0.45 10.78 -2.93
C GLU A 42 0.96 10.26 -2.72
N ASP A 43 1.21 9.52 -1.63
CA ASP A 43 2.52 8.89 -1.41
C ASP A 43 2.81 7.81 -2.47
N PHE A 44 1.78 7.11 -2.98
CA PHE A 44 1.93 6.20 -4.13
C PHE A 44 2.34 6.95 -5.40
N TRP A 45 1.65 8.04 -5.75
CA TRP A 45 1.97 8.81 -6.96
C TRP A 45 3.32 9.53 -6.88
N ALA A 46 3.65 10.09 -5.72
CA ALA A 46 4.96 10.68 -5.47
C ALA A 46 6.05 9.61 -5.65
N LEU A 47 5.87 8.44 -5.03
CA LEU A 47 6.77 7.31 -5.21
C LEU A 47 6.89 6.92 -6.68
N TYR A 48 5.78 6.71 -7.38
CA TYR A 48 5.74 6.32 -8.79
C TYR A 48 6.53 7.29 -9.70
N ASN A 49 6.50 8.59 -9.41
CA ASN A 49 7.27 9.59 -10.14
C ASN A 49 8.77 9.57 -9.82
N HIS A 50 9.16 9.08 -8.63
CA HIS A 50 10.55 8.96 -8.20
C HIS A 50 11.19 7.60 -8.53
N VAL A 51 10.42 6.52 -8.64
CA VAL A 51 10.94 5.20 -9.03
C VAL A 51 11.11 5.09 -10.55
N GLN A 52 12.09 4.29 -10.97
CA GLN A 52 12.28 3.99 -12.38
C GLN A 52 11.12 3.14 -12.91
N LYS A 53 10.65 3.45 -14.11
CA LYS A 53 9.66 2.62 -14.81
C LYS A 53 10.18 1.19 -14.95
N ALA A 54 9.30 0.21 -14.80
CA ALA A 54 9.64 -1.21 -14.96
C ALA A 54 10.36 -1.50 -16.28
N SER A 55 10.04 -0.77 -17.36
CA SER A 55 10.71 -0.91 -18.67
C SER A 55 12.17 -0.48 -18.71
N LYS A 56 12.62 0.35 -17.75
CA LYS A 56 14.02 0.80 -17.62
C LYS A 56 14.79 -0.01 -16.58
N LEU A 57 14.15 -0.99 -15.95
CA LEU A 57 14.83 -1.82 -14.97
C LEU A 57 15.91 -2.68 -15.66
N PRO A 58 17.04 -2.90 -14.97
CA PRO A 58 18.03 -3.86 -15.42
C PRO A 58 17.41 -5.26 -15.50
N SER A 59 17.86 -6.07 -16.46
CA SER A 59 17.43 -7.47 -16.56
C SER A 59 17.67 -8.22 -15.26
N GLY A 60 16.63 -8.91 -14.76
CA GLY A 60 16.67 -9.62 -13.48
C GLY A 60 16.38 -8.75 -12.25
N CYS A 61 15.80 -7.56 -12.43
CA CYS A 61 15.24 -6.77 -11.35
C CYS A 61 13.72 -6.75 -11.43
N ASP A 62 13.05 -6.90 -10.29
CA ASP A 62 11.59 -6.93 -10.20
C ASP A 62 11.08 -5.99 -9.10
N TYR A 63 9.88 -5.43 -9.30
CA TYR A 63 9.16 -4.73 -8.24
C TYR A 63 8.01 -5.60 -7.76
N SER A 64 7.85 -5.72 -6.45
CA SER A 64 6.75 -6.45 -5.81
C SER A 64 6.04 -5.54 -4.83
N LEU A 65 4.71 -5.45 -4.94
CA LEU A 65 3.90 -4.67 -4.01
C LEU A 65 3.12 -5.63 -3.11
N PHE A 66 3.42 -5.61 -1.82
CA PHE A 66 2.76 -6.45 -0.82
C PHE A 66 1.79 -5.63 0.03
N LYS A 67 0.62 -6.20 0.32
CA LYS A 67 -0.31 -5.62 1.30
C LYS A 67 0.23 -5.89 2.69
N ASP A 68 0.43 -4.84 3.46
CA ASP A 68 0.72 -4.96 4.87
C ASP A 68 -0.59 -5.33 5.60
N LYS A 69 -0.64 -6.55 6.13
CA LYS A 69 -1.86 -7.17 6.68
C LYS A 69 -2.23 -6.64 8.07
N CYS A 70 -1.64 -5.53 8.53
CA CYS A 70 -2.05 -4.83 9.76
C CYS A 70 -3.26 -3.91 9.54
N HIS A 71 -4.38 -4.46 9.04
CA HIS A 71 -5.69 -3.88 9.33
C HIS A 71 -6.73 -5.00 9.33
N LEU A 72 -6.82 -5.68 10.48
CA LEU A 72 -8.10 -6.20 10.91
C LEU A 72 -9.08 -5.01 10.85
N ASN A 73 -10.10 -5.13 10.02
CA ASN A 73 -11.28 -4.26 10.04
C ASN A 73 -11.72 -4.03 11.49
N LYS A 74 -11.32 -2.91 12.10
CA LYS A 74 -12.08 -2.37 13.22
C LYS A 74 -13.25 -1.60 12.63
N GLN A 75 -14.19 -2.32 12.03
CA GLN A 75 -15.56 -1.83 12.04
C GLN A 75 -16.01 -1.94 13.50
N PRO A 76 -16.34 -0.85 14.22
CA PRO A 76 -17.12 -1.00 15.44
C PRO A 76 -18.44 -1.64 15.04
N LEU A 77 -18.73 -2.80 15.62
CA LEU A 77 -19.96 -3.54 15.43
C LEU A 77 -21.12 -2.77 16.11
N THR A 78 -21.50 -1.62 15.57
CA THR A 78 -22.59 -0.78 16.09
C THR A 78 -23.54 -0.37 14.98
N ARG A 79 -24.20 -1.35 14.35
CA ARG A 79 -25.52 -1.14 13.77
C ARG A 79 -26.29 -2.44 13.81
N VAL A 80 -26.76 -2.80 15.01
CA VAL A 80 -27.97 -3.59 15.16
C VAL A 80 -29.15 -2.70 14.78
N PRO A 81 -29.93 -2.98 13.72
CA PRO A 81 -31.28 -2.48 13.66
C PRO A 81 -32.04 -3.23 14.77
N ARG A 82 -32.35 -2.53 15.86
CA ARG A 82 -33.36 -2.98 16.82
C ARG A 82 -34.65 -3.23 16.03
N LEU A 83 -34.98 -4.49 15.81
CA LEU A 83 -36.35 -4.87 15.48
C LEU A 83 -37.17 -4.63 16.76
N THR A 84 -38.01 -3.61 16.72
CA THR A 84 -38.98 -3.32 17.77
C THR A 84 -39.95 -4.50 17.89
N PRO A 85 -40.17 -5.08 19.08
CA PRO A 85 -41.20 -6.08 19.27
C PRO A 85 -42.55 -5.36 19.35
N GLY A 86 -43.30 -5.33 18.26
CA GLY A 86 -44.63 -4.71 18.24
C GLY A 86 -45.08 -4.31 16.85
N ALA A 87 -45.45 -5.29 16.04
CA ALA A 87 -46.46 -5.10 15.01
C ALA A 87 -47.53 -6.17 15.25
N ILE A 88 -48.68 -5.68 15.68
CA ILE A 88 -49.99 -6.33 15.78
C ILE A 88 -50.41 -6.99 14.47
#